data_AF-A0A1G2YR85-F1
#
_entry.id   AF-A0A1G2YR85-F1
#
_cell.length_a   1.000
_cell.length_b   1.000
_cell.length_c   1.000
_cell.angle_alpha   90.00
_cell.angle_beta   90.00
_cell.angle_gamma   90.00
#
_symmetry.space_group_name_H-M   'P 1'
#
loop_
_entity.id
_entity.type
_entity.pdbx_description
1 polymer ?
#
loop_
_entity_poly.entity_id
_entity_poly.type
_entity_poly.pdbx_seq_one_letter_code
_entity_poly.pdbx_strand_id
1 'polypeptide(L)'
;MAEKEKIRPIYHELQGYLSQAPDEKGARDVIYDSAYWEQYNSTIDELNNISGNNYDRFKISPVQGQAGLRVVICTYRSKLSGLISRLHGEFFSDEPAPFSEMPTTVISQSQQQSQSFQIQMLLEIQSKIDEKLPKFDEGTKERKFLEKVKSSLASIRNIAGLISLLLKVAKECGLSIEDLRNLFN
;
A
#
# COMPACT_ATOMS: atom_id res chain seq x y z
N MET A 1 32.52 -7.57 -19.44
CA MET A 1 33.40 -7.71 -18.26
C MET A 1 33.75 -6.37 -17.63
N ALA A 2 34.34 -5.41 -18.36
CA ALA A 2 34.71 -4.10 -17.80
C ALA A 2 33.53 -3.28 -17.21
N GLU A 3 32.33 -3.42 -17.77
CA GLU A 3 31.15 -2.67 -17.32
C GLU A 3 30.53 -3.26 -16.04
N LYS A 4 30.49 -4.59 -15.92
CA LYS A 4 30.06 -5.30 -14.70
C LYS A 4 30.85 -4.82 -13.47
N GLU A 5 32.17 -4.70 -13.62
CA GLU A 5 33.04 -4.24 -12.53
C GLU A 5 32.87 -2.75 -12.19
N LYS A 6 32.47 -1.90 -13.14
CA LYS A 6 32.13 -0.49 -12.87
C LYS A 6 30.77 -0.33 -12.20
N ILE A 7 29.81 -1.20 -12.51
CA ILE A 7 28.45 -1.16 -11.96
C ILE A 7 28.40 -1.80 -10.56
N ARG A 8 29.30 -2.75 -10.26
CA ARG A 8 29.32 -3.48 -8.97
C ARG A 8 29.33 -2.57 -7.73
N PRO A 9 30.14 -1.50 -7.64
CA PRO A 9 30.09 -0.58 -6.50
C PRO A 9 28.72 0.08 -6.31
N ILE A 10 28.13 0.60 -7.40
CA ILE A 10 26.80 1.22 -7.37
C ILE A 10 25.73 0.20 -6.96
N TYR A 11 25.82 -1.01 -7.50
CA TYR A 11 24.89 -2.09 -7.17
C TYR A 11 24.92 -2.41 -5.66
N HIS A 12 26.10 -2.51 -5.05
CA HIS A 12 26.23 -2.72 -3.61
C HIS A 12 25.79 -1.50 -2.78
N GLU A 13 26.03 -0.29 -3.26
CA GLU A 13 25.55 0.92 -2.63
C GLU A 13 24.02 0.96 -2.58
N LEU A 14 23.34 0.63 -3.69
CA LEU A 14 21.88 0.52 -3.76
C LEU A 14 21.35 -0.56 -2.79
N GLN A 15 22.04 -1.69 -2.65
CA GLN A 15 21.69 -2.69 -1.63
C GLN A 15 21.82 -2.14 -0.20
N GLY A 16 22.86 -1.33 0.06
CA GLY A 16 23.05 -0.63 1.31
C GLY A 16 21.92 0.37 1.61
N TYR A 17 21.47 1.11 0.59
CA TYR A 17 20.31 2.01 0.75
C TYR A 17 19.05 1.26 1.11
N LEU A 18 18.86 0.03 0.60
CA LEU A 18 17.69 -0.77 0.89
C LEU A 18 17.74 -1.36 2.31
N SER A 19 18.93 -1.76 2.78
CA SER A 19 19.11 -2.29 4.14
C SER A 19 18.96 -1.23 5.23
N GLN A 20 19.25 0.03 4.91
CA GLN A 20 19.05 1.19 5.80
C GLN A 20 17.71 1.90 5.59
N ALA A 21 16.93 1.50 4.59
CA ALA A 21 15.63 2.09 4.33
C ALA A 21 14.69 1.84 5.52
N PRO A 22 13.95 2.86 5.99
CA PRO A 22 12.98 2.68 7.06
C PRO A 22 12.02 1.52 6.79
N ASP A 23 11.66 0.79 7.84
CA ASP A 23 10.66 -0.26 7.76
C ASP A 23 9.26 0.31 7.55
N GLU A 24 8.46 -0.40 6.76
CA GLU A 24 7.05 -0.08 6.56
C GLU A 24 6.25 -0.53 7.78
N LYS A 25 5.70 0.41 8.55
CA LYS A 25 4.74 0.13 9.64
C LYS A 25 3.30 0.29 9.15
N GLY A 26 3.08 1.04 8.07
CA GLY A 26 1.80 1.18 7.39
C GLY A 26 1.90 1.82 6.00
N ALA A 27 0.82 1.67 5.21
CA ALA A 27 0.76 2.12 3.81
C ALA A 27 0.86 3.66 3.60
N ARG A 28 0.86 4.44 4.68
CA ARG A 28 0.95 5.91 4.66
C ARG A 28 2.23 6.45 5.29
N ASP A 29 3.18 5.58 5.62
CA ASP A 29 4.43 6.03 6.18
C ASP A 29 5.25 6.77 5.11
N VAL A 30 5.81 7.90 5.50
CA VAL A 30 6.47 8.83 4.60
C VAL A 30 7.83 9.25 5.12
N ILE A 31 8.73 9.53 4.18
CA ILE A 31 10.04 10.13 4.39
C ILE A 31 9.93 11.60 4.03
N TYR A 32 10.31 12.47 4.96
CA TYR A 32 10.36 13.93 4.74
C TYR A 32 11.78 14.45 4.46
N ASP A 33 12.80 13.69 4.85
CA ASP A 33 14.19 14.06 4.64
C ASP A 33 14.57 13.88 3.16
N SER A 34 14.96 14.98 2.52
CA SER A 34 15.30 15.00 1.09
C SER A 34 16.52 14.20 0.74
N ALA A 35 17.43 14.01 1.70
CA ALA A 35 18.66 13.25 1.49
C ALA A 35 18.38 11.84 0.95
N TYR A 36 17.28 11.20 1.38
CA TYR A 36 16.91 9.87 0.91
C TYR A 36 16.69 9.80 -0.60
N TRP A 37 15.89 10.71 -1.17
CA TRP A 37 15.60 10.65 -2.61
C TRP A 37 16.63 11.38 -3.45
N GLU A 38 17.29 12.41 -2.93
CA GLU A 38 18.35 13.12 -3.62
C GLU A 38 19.58 12.23 -3.81
N GLN A 39 20.03 11.57 -2.75
CA GLN A 39 21.16 10.64 -2.82
C GLN A 39 20.85 9.48 -3.77
N TYR A 40 19.70 8.83 -3.60
CA TYR A 40 19.26 7.75 -4.50
C TYR A 40 19.17 8.16 -5.97
N ASN A 41 18.59 9.33 -6.27
CA ASN A 41 18.48 9.81 -7.64
C ASN A 41 19.85 10.17 -8.23
N SER A 42 20.76 10.72 -7.42
CA SER A 42 22.15 10.99 -7.83
C SER A 42 22.90 9.70 -8.18
N THR A 43 22.71 8.63 -7.40
CA THR A 43 23.28 7.31 -7.72
C THR A 43 22.72 6.75 -9.02
N ILE A 44 21.45 7.00 -9.34
CA ILE A 44 20.88 6.64 -10.66
C ILE A 44 21.53 7.45 -11.79
N ASP A 45 21.79 8.75 -11.58
CA ASP A 45 22.47 9.57 -12.58
C ASP A 45 23.88 9.05 -12.85
N GLU A 46 24.63 8.67 -11.80
CA GLU A 46 25.94 8.04 -11.94
C GLU A 46 25.84 6.69 -12.67
N LEU A 47 24.86 5.86 -12.33
CA LEU A 47 24.60 4.59 -13.01
C LEU A 47 24.32 4.77 -14.50
N ASN A 48 23.47 5.73 -14.86
CA ASN A 48 23.17 6.07 -16.25
C ASN A 48 24.44 6.46 -17.01
N ASN A 49 25.29 7.28 -16.38
CA ASN A 49 26.56 7.72 -16.96
C ASN A 49 27.56 6.57 -17.18
N ILE A 50 27.63 5.63 -16.24
CA ILE A 50 28.59 4.51 -16.28
C ILE A 50 28.15 3.41 -17.25
N SER A 51 26.85 3.09 -17.27
CA SER A 51 26.28 2.00 -18.08
C SER A 51 25.86 2.43 -19.49
N GLY A 52 25.69 3.74 -19.74
CA GLY A 52 25.07 4.24 -20.97
C GLY A 52 23.59 3.88 -21.14
N ASN A 53 22.97 3.21 -20.16
CA ASN A 53 21.54 2.89 -20.13
C ASN A 53 20.74 3.98 -19.41
N ASN A 54 19.42 3.95 -19.59
CA ASN A 54 18.51 4.88 -18.91
C ASN A 54 17.66 4.15 -17.85
N TYR A 55 17.95 4.43 -16.58
CA TYR A 55 17.24 3.95 -15.40
C TYR A 55 16.33 5.00 -14.75
N ASP A 56 16.06 6.14 -15.41
CA ASP A 56 15.27 7.25 -14.86
C ASP A 56 13.86 6.86 -14.43
N ARG A 57 13.29 5.79 -15.00
CA ARG A 57 12.00 5.25 -14.55
C ARG A 57 12.00 4.87 -13.06
N PHE A 58 13.17 4.53 -12.52
CA PHE A 58 13.37 4.18 -11.12
C PHE A 58 13.62 5.41 -10.23
N LYS A 59 13.83 6.62 -10.77
CA LYS A 59 13.98 7.82 -9.94
C LYS A 59 12.75 8.10 -9.09
N ILE A 60 12.98 8.65 -7.91
CA ILE A 60 11.93 9.03 -6.98
C ILE A 60 11.55 10.48 -7.21
N SER A 61 10.26 10.71 -7.39
CA SER A 61 9.67 12.05 -7.46
C SER A 61 8.92 12.29 -6.15
N PRO A 62 9.38 13.20 -5.28
CA PRO A 62 8.65 13.53 -4.08
C PRO A 62 7.32 14.19 -4.43
N VAL A 63 6.32 14.01 -3.56
CA VAL A 63 4.98 14.59 -3.71
C VAL A 63 4.84 15.72 -2.70
N GLN A 64 4.22 16.83 -3.13
CA GLN A 64 3.89 17.93 -2.22
C GLN A 64 2.82 17.48 -1.20
N GLY A 65 3.17 17.54 0.08
CA GLY A 65 2.25 17.34 1.19
C GLY A 65 2.03 18.63 1.99
N GLN A 66 1.23 18.53 3.06
CA GLN A 66 0.95 19.64 3.97
C GLN A 66 2.20 20.10 4.73
N ALA A 67 3.12 19.19 5.04
CA ALA A 67 4.36 19.46 5.78
C ALA A 67 5.59 19.65 4.86
N GLY A 68 5.39 19.79 3.55
CA GLY A 68 6.46 19.89 2.56
C GLY A 68 6.52 18.68 1.62
N LEU A 69 7.65 18.54 0.93
CA LEU A 69 7.93 17.41 0.04
C LEU A 69 8.06 16.13 0.86
N ARG A 70 7.48 15.04 0.35
CA ARG A 70 7.55 13.73 0.99
C ARG A 70 7.56 12.60 -0.02
N VAL A 71 8.11 11.46 0.39
CA VAL A 71 8.10 10.22 -0.38
C VAL A 71 7.42 9.13 0.46
N VAL A 72 6.49 8.37 -0.13
CA VAL A 72 5.90 7.23 0.55
C VAL A 72 6.93 6.11 0.64
N ILE A 73 7.18 5.57 1.83
CA ILE A 73 8.24 4.56 2.08
C ILE A 73 8.09 3.36 1.14
N CYS A 74 6.86 2.88 0.92
CA CYS A 74 6.61 1.75 0.03
C CYS A 74 7.00 2.05 -1.43
N THR A 75 6.87 3.31 -1.87
CA THR A 75 7.28 3.72 -3.22
C THR A 75 8.80 3.77 -3.32
N TYR A 76 9.47 4.32 -2.29
CA TYR A 76 10.93 4.33 -2.19
C TYR A 76 11.51 2.91 -2.27
N ARG A 77 11.06 2.02 -1.38
CA ARG A 77 11.53 0.62 -1.32
C ARG A 77 11.23 -0.14 -2.60
N SER A 78 10.03 0.02 -3.17
CA SER A 78 9.66 -0.67 -4.41
C SER A 78 10.53 -0.25 -5.61
N LYS A 79 10.79 1.05 -5.77
CA LYS A 79 11.65 1.54 -6.87
C LYS A 79 13.09 1.09 -6.70
N LEU A 80 13.61 1.15 -5.48
CA LEU A 80 14.96 0.70 -5.14
C LEU A 80 15.14 -0.81 -5.36
N SER A 81 14.26 -1.65 -4.80
CA SER A 81 14.27 -3.10 -5.01
C SER A 81 14.13 -3.46 -6.49
N GLY A 82 13.24 -2.80 -7.23
CA GLY A 82 13.05 -3.03 -8.66
C GLY A 82 14.31 -2.71 -9.48
N LEU A 83 15.02 -1.64 -9.13
CA LEU A 83 16.31 -1.30 -9.76
C LEU A 83 17.37 -2.36 -9.45
N ILE A 84 17.50 -2.78 -8.18
CA ILE A 84 18.45 -3.83 -7.77
C ILE A 84 18.18 -5.13 -8.52
N SER A 85 16.92 -5.58 -8.59
CA SER A 85 16.55 -6.79 -9.34
C SER A 85 16.85 -6.66 -10.84
N ARG A 86 16.65 -5.47 -11.43
CA ARG A 86 16.98 -5.21 -12.83
C ARG A 86 18.48 -5.29 -13.08
N LEU A 87 19.29 -4.64 -12.24
CA LEU A 87 20.75 -4.67 -12.34
C LEU A 87 21.30 -6.08 -12.11
N HIS A 88 20.73 -6.81 -11.16
CA HIS A 88 21.09 -8.20 -10.93
C HIS A 88 20.83 -9.05 -12.17
N GLY A 89 19.65 -8.95 -12.79
CA GLY A 89 19.35 -9.68 -14.01
C GLY A 89 20.19 -9.27 -15.22
N GLU A 90 20.59 -7.99 -15.32
CA GLU A 90 21.38 -7.48 -16.44
C GLU A 90 22.88 -7.81 -16.33
N PHE A 91 23.45 -7.73 -15.12
CA PHE A 91 24.91 -7.77 -14.93
C PHE A 91 25.40 -8.89 -14.01
N PHE A 92 24.55 -9.43 -13.14
CA PHE A 92 24.94 -10.34 -12.06
C PHE A 92 24.09 -11.61 -12.02
N SER A 93 23.48 -12.03 -13.15
CA SER A 93 22.59 -13.19 -13.21
C SER A 93 23.28 -14.53 -12.89
N ASP A 94 24.61 -14.53 -12.95
CA ASP A 94 25.50 -15.63 -12.58
C ASP A 94 25.81 -15.68 -11.08
N GLU A 95 25.46 -14.64 -10.32
CA GLU A 95 25.68 -14.53 -8.88
C GLU A 95 24.39 -14.94 -8.14
N PRO A 96 24.46 -15.36 -6.86
CA PRO A 96 23.27 -15.61 -6.07
C PRO A 96 22.37 -14.37 -6.03
N ALA A 97 21.08 -14.57 -6.22
CA ALA A 97 20.13 -13.48 -6.19
C ALA A 97 20.27 -12.72 -4.86
N PRO A 98 20.39 -11.38 -4.90
CA PRO A 98 20.35 -10.61 -3.67
C PRO A 98 19.00 -10.92 -3.01
N PHE A 99 19.03 -11.25 -1.72
CA PHE A 99 17.83 -11.59 -0.94
C PHE A 99 17.20 -12.97 -1.25
N SER A 100 17.97 -13.94 -1.78
CA SER A 100 17.52 -15.33 -2.03
C SER A 100 17.08 -16.11 -0.78
N GLU A 101 17.36 -15.61 0.43
CA GLU A 101 16.90 -16.26 1.66
C GLU A 101 15.41 -16.03 1.97
N MET A 102 14.74 -15.10 1.29
CA MET A 102 13.28 -15.09 1.20
C MET A 102 12.84 -14.43 -0.10
N PRO A 103 12.26 -15.18 -1.06
CA PRO A 103 11.37 -14.56 -2.02
C PRO A 103 10.12 -14.14 -1.24
N THR A 104 10.12 -12.92 -0.68
CA THR A 104 8.85 -12.22 -0.63
C THR A 104 8.54 -11.92 -2.08
N THR A 105 7.86 -12.86 -2.71
CA THR A 105 7.03 -12.61 -3.88
C THR A 105 6.52 -11.19 -3.71
N VAL A 106 6.88 -10.29 -4.62
CA VAL A 106 6.16 -9.02 -4.77
C VAL A 106 4.78 -9.38 -5.30
N ILE A 107 4.00 -10.12 -4.49
CA ILE A 107 2.56 -9.98 -4.45
C ILE A 107 2.42 -8.50 -4.20
N SER A 108 1.71 -7.80 -5.09
CA SER A 108 1.35 -6.42 -4.88
C SER A 108 0.87 -6.25 -3.43
N GLN A 109 1.77 -5.81 -2.54
CA GLN A 109 1.47 -5.75 -1.11
C GLN A 109 0.40 -4.68 -0.92
N SER A 110 0.29 -3.72 -1.85
CA SER A 110 -0.85 -2.81 -2.00
C SER A 110 -2.17 -3.52 -2.33
N GLN A 111 -2.18 -4.60 -3.13
CA GLN A 111 -3.40 -5.39 -3.38
C GLN A 111 -3.75 -6.25 -2.17
N GLN A 112 -2.78 -6.93 -1.56
CA GLN A 112 -3.03 -7.76 -0.38
C GLN A 112 -3.37 -6.93 0.86
N GLN A 113 -2.70 -5.79 1.09
CA GLN A 113 -3.05 -4.86 2.17
C GLN A 113 -4.39 -4.17 1.93
N SER A 114 -4.70 -3.76 0.68
CA SER A 114 -6.03 -3.20 0.37
C SER A 114 -7.13 -4.25 0.60
N GLN A 115 -6.89 -5.51 0.21
CA GLN A 115 -7.80 -6.62 0.50
C GLN A 115 -7.88 -6.91 2.00
N SER A 116 -6.75 -6.96 2.73
CA SER A 116 -6.72 -7.20 4.18
C SER A 116 -7.42 -6.08 4.96
N PHE A 117 -7.18 -4.82 4.60
CA PHE A 117 -7.87 -3.67 5.18
C PHE A 117 -9.38 -3.71 4.90
N GLN A 118 -9.75 -4.07 3.68
CA GLN A 118 -11.15 -4.23 3.32
C GLN A 118 -11.82 -5.38 4.08
N ILE A 119 -11.15 -6.53 4.22
CA ILE A 119 -11.64 -7.67 5.00
C ILE A 119 -11.79 -7.27 6.47
N GLN A 120 -10.79 -6.60 7.04
CA GLN A 120 -10.83 -6.13 8.42
C GLN A 120 -11.97 -5.14 8.67
N MET A 121 -12.18 -4.18 7.77
CA MET A 121 -13.30 -3.24 7.85
C MET A 121 -14.67 -3.94 7.75
N LEU A 122 -14.81 -4.92 6.85
CA LEU A 122 -16.05 -5.70 6.74
C LEU A 122 -16.31 -6.50 8.02
N LEU A 123 -15.28 -7.08 8.63
CA LEU A 123 -15.38 -7.79 9.90
C LEU A 123 -15.75 -6.86 11.06
N GLU A 124 -15.17 -5.66 11.13
CA GLU A 124 -15.52 -4.65 12.13
C GLU A 124 -16.98 -4.20 12.01
N ILE A 125 -17.46 -3.96 10.79
CA ILE A 125 -18.86 -3.60 10.55
C ILE A 125 -19.78 -4.76 10.91
N GLN A 126 -19.44 -5.98 10.51
CA GLN A 126 -20.22 -7.17 10.86
C GLN A 126 -20.29 -7.36 12.38
N SER A 127 -19.16 -7.21 13.07
CA SER A 127 -19.09 -7.27 14.53
C SER A 127 -19.95 -6.17 15.18
N LYS A 128 -19.91 -4.94 14.65
CA LYS A 128 -20.73 -3.83 15.16
C LYS A 128 -22.22 -4.06 14.94
N ILE A 129 -22.58 -4.63 13.79
CA ILE A 129 -23.96 -5.05 13.53
C ILE A 129 -24.39 -6.12 14.52
N ASP A 130 -23.58 -7.16 14.73
CA ASP A 130 -23.88 -8.25 15.66
C ASP A 130 -24.02 -7.74 17.11
N GLU A 131 -23.21 -6.76 17.50
CA GLU A 131 -23.30 -6.09 18.82
C GLU A 131 -24.58 -5.27 18.99
N LYS A 132 -25.04 -4.62 17.93
CA LYS A 132 -26.19 -3.69 17.95
C LYS A 132 -27.51 -4.38 17.67
N LEU A 133 -27.54 -5.46 16.88
CA LEU A 133 -28.74 -6.23 16.52
C LEU A 133 -29.64 -6.59 17.72
N PRO A 134 -29.11 -7.13 18.84
CA PRO A 134 -29.95 -7.51 19.98
C PRO A 134 -30.47 -6.32 20.78
N LYS A 135 -29.97 -5.10 20.54
CA LYS A 135 -30.38 -3.87 21.25
C LYS A 135 -31.63 -3.23 20.64
N PHE A 136 -32.11 -3.75 19.51
CA PHE A 136 -33.30 -3.25 18.83
C PHE A 136 -34.41 -4.29 18.83
N ASP A 137 -35.62 -3.84 19.17
CA ASP A 137 -36.80 -4.70 19.15
C ASP A 137 -37.13 -5.18 17.73
N GLU A 138 -37.80 -6.34 17.66
CA GLU A 138 -38.27 -6.88 16.38
C GLU A 138 -39.22 -5.92 15.67
N GLY A 139 -39.04 -5.78 14.36
CA GLY A 139 -39.90 -4.94 13.51
C GLY A 139 -39.45 -3.48 13.38
N THR A 140 -38.52 -3.00 14.21
CA THR A 140 -37.93 -1.65 14.12
C THR A 140 -37.18 -1.40 12.80
N LYS A 141 -37.07 -0.14 12.40
CA LYS A 141 -36.42 0.25 11.13
C LYS A 141 -34.92 -0.01 11.19
N GLU A 142 -34.34 0.21 12.37
CA GLU A 142 -32.95 0.03 12.74
C GLU A 142 -32.56 -1.44 12.67
N ARG A 143 -33.38 -2.34 13.23
CA ARG A 143 -33.14 -3.78 13.14
C ARG A 143 -33.24 -4.29 11.70
N LYS A 144 -34.29 -3.88 10.97
CA LYS A 144 -34.45 -4.24 9.54
C LYS A 144 -33.28 -3.75 8.69
N PHE A 145 -32.76 -2.55 8.98
CA PHE A 145 -31.57 -2.02 8.35
C PHE A 145 -30.35 -2.91 8.63
N LEU A 146 -30.06 -3.19 9.90
CA LEU A 146 -28.91 -3.99 10.32
C LEU A 146 -28.95 -5.40 9.73
N GLU A 147 -30.10 -6.07 9.71
CA GLU A 147 -30.28 -7.41 9.13
C GLU A 147 -30.04 -7.41 7.60
N LYS A 148 -30.58 -6.41 6.88
CA LYS A 148 -30.38 -6.26 5.43
C LYS A 148 -28.92 -5.95 5.07
N VAL A 149 -28.26 -5.09 5.85
CA VAL A 149 -26.83 -4.82 5.65
C VAL A 149 -26.04 -6.10 5.89
N LYS A 150 -26.28 -6.80 7.01
CA LYS A 150 -25.60 -8.06 7.36
C LYS A 150 -25.68 -9.10 6.25
N SER A 151 -26.87 -9.33 5.68
CA SER A 151 -27.06 -10.31 4.60
C SER A 151 -26.39 -9.90 3.29
N SER A 152 -26.17 -8.60 3.08
CA SER A 152 -25.60 -8.06 1.85
C SER A 152 -24.08 -7.84 1.91
N LEU A 153 -23.48 -7.81 3.10
CA LEU A 153 -22.04 -7.55 3.31
C LEU A 153 -21.13 -8.51 2.55
N ALA A 154 -21.50 -9.79 2.45
CA ALA A 154 -20.71 -10.81 1.75
C ALA A 154 -20.53 -10.52 0.25
N SER A 155 -21.38 -9.68 -0.34
CA SER A 155 -21.32 -9.31 -1.76
C SER A 155 -20.39 -8.10 -2.04
N ILE A 156 -19.86 -7.44 -1.01
CA ILE A 156 -19.15 -6.18 -1.13
C ILE A 156 -17.69 -6.38 -1.51
N ARG A 157 -17.29 -5.77 -2.63
CA ARG A 157 -15.96 -5.90 -3.22
C ARG A 157 -15.06 -4.67 -3.07
N ASN A 158 -15.58 -3.54 -2.57
CA ASN A 158 -14.80 -2.36 -2.25
C ASN A 158 -15.59 -1.39 -1.34
N ILE A 159 -14.90 -0.38 -0.80
CA ILE A 159 -15.45 0.62 0.13
C ILE A 159 -16.57 1.46 -0.51
N ALA A 160 -16.44 1.82 -1.79
CA ALA A 160 -17.48 2.57 -2.48
C ALA A 160 -18.79 1.77 -2.56
N GLY A 161 -18.70 0.46 -2.79
CA GLY A 161 -19.82 -0.47 -2.75
C GLY A 161 -20.44 -0.58 -1.36
N LEU A 162 -19.62 -0.60 -0.31
CA LEU A 162 -20.09 -0.60 1.08
C LEU A 162 -20.90 0.67 1.41
N ILE A 163 -20.36 1.85 1.10
CA ILE A 163 -21.05 3.13 1.34
C ILE A 163 -22.37 3.17 0.56
N SER A 164 -22.34 2.73 -0.70
CA SER A 164 -23.54 2.66 -1.54
C SER A 164 -24.59 1.72 -0.96
N LEU A 165 -24.17 0.56 -0.42
CA LEU A 165 -25.06 -0.38 0.25
C LEU A 165 -25.70 0.27 1.48
N LEU A 166 -24.91 0.87 2.37
CA LEU A 166 -25.41 1.50 3.60
C LEU A 166 -26.44 2.59 3.28
N LEU A 167 -26.13 3.48 2.33
CA LEU A 167 -27.05 4.56 1.93
C LEU A 167 -28.33 4.02 1.27
N LYS A 168 -28.21 2.99 0.42
CA LYS A 168 -29.36 2.36 -0.24
C LYS A 168 -30.29 1.71 0.78
N VAL A 169 -29.76 0.89 1.68
CA VAL A 169 -30.56 0.18 2.69
C VAL A 169 -31.16 1.17 3.69
N ALA A 170 -30.44 2.22 4.07
CA ALA A 170 -30.96 3.29 4.92
C ALA A 170 -32.19 3.95 4.28
N LYS A 171 -32.09 4.31 3.00
CA LYS A 171 -33.21 4.88 2.25
C LYS A 171 -34.41 3.94 2.17
N GLU A 172 -34.17 2.64 1.93
CA GLU A 172 -35.23 1.63 1.91
C GLU A 172 -35.92 1.45 3.28
N CYS A 173 -35.17 1.58 4.37
CA CYS A 173 -35.69 1.47 5.72
C CYS A 173 -36.26 2.79 6.27
N GLY A 174 -36.12 3.89 5.53
CA GLY A 174 -36.57 5.23 5.94
C GLY A 174 -35.73 5.82 7.07
N LEU A 175 -34.42 5.54 7.08
CA LEU A 175 -33.44 6.09 8.01
C LEU A 175 -32.71 7.29 7.37
N SER A 176 -32.48 8.32 8.17
CA SER A 176 -31.65 9.47 7.80
C SER A 176 -30.16 9.18 8.01
N ILE A 177 -29.30 10.06 7.48
CA ILE A 177 -27.84 9.97 7.71
C ILE A 177 -27.51 10.15 9.20
N GLU A 178 -28.32 10.93 9.93
CA GLU A 178 -28.14 11.16 11.37
C GLU A 178 -28.47 9.90 12.17
N ASP A 179 -29.51 9.16 11.78
CA ASP A 179 -29.85 7.86 12.37
C ASP A 179 -28.73 6.84 12.15
N LEU A 180 -28.13 6.83 10.95
CA LEU A 180 -26.97 5.98 10.65
C LEU A 180 -25.78 6.31 11.55
N ARG A 181 -25.50 7.59 11.76
CA ARG A 181 -24.42 8.02 12.65
C ARG A 181 -24.67 7.55 14.09
N ASN A 182 -25.90 7.64 14.57
CA ASN A 182 -26.28 7.19 15.92
C ASN A 182 -26.22 5.66 16.09
N LEU A 183 -26.45 4.91 15.00
CA LEU A 183 -26.33 3.45 14.97
C LEU A 183 -24.89 2.96 15.14
N PHE A 184 -23.93 3.64 14.48
CA PHE A 184 -22.52 3.21 14.43
C PHE A 184 -21.58 3.95 15.40
N ASN A 185 -22.01 5.06 16.02
CA ASN A 185 -21.39 5.61 17.23
C ASN A 185 -21.62 4.68 18.45
#